data_AF-A0AAW1QLL8-F1
#
_entry.id   AF-A0AAW1QLL8-F1
#
_cell.length_a   1.000
_cell.length_b   1.000
_cell.length_c   1.000
_cell.angle_alpha   90.00
_cell.angle_beta   90.00
_cell.angle_gamma   90.00
#
_symmetry.space_group_name_H-M   'P 1'
#
loop_
_entity.id
_entity.type
_entity.pdbx_description
1 polymer ?
#
loop_
_entity_poly.entity_id
_entity_poly.type
_entity_poly.pdbx_seq_one_letter_code
_entity_poly.pdbx_strand_id
1 'polypeptide(L)'
;MKIKAHPTLASWWGPKVNAQFHQHIFCARLDFAVDDPNGGQGLVVSEAVTFVPVERAPRGDGCVAAGGLQSLWQWLGYTETDLTTEKMAQRITNAETARVWKIKNPARPSAITGRAIAYKLVPAANPHLMARSRSLVTRRGAFANRNLWVILHRDEEKWPAGAYTVQSSGGDGLPTWTAENREVGPGHDPVIWHSFGLTHIPRPEDFPVMPYESVGFTLKPVGFFDSNPAVVLPHGANTASKLAFAHYACCNGGPEQEIPLDDGGKRPSLDHFLGVKSKKVERGFEFRSDFDFHKPPVASGQPRSNGSILSNGVH
;
A
#
# COMPACT_ATOMS: atom_id res chain seq x y z
N MET A 1 -23.50 27.57 21.72
CA MET A 1 -22.36 27.65 22.66
C MET A 1 -21.08 27.54 21.86
N LYS A 2 -20.33 28.62 21.64
CA LYS A 2 -19.03 28.56 20.93
C LYS A 2 -17.98 28.12 21.96
N ILE A 3 -17.51 26.89 21.86
CA ILE A 3 -16.37 26.42 22.66
C ILE A 3 -15.15 27.23 22.19
N LYS A 4 -14.69 28.20 22.99
CA LYS A 4 -13.41 28.87 22.79
C LYS A 4 -12.34 27.96 23.39
N ALA A 5 -11.77 27.06 22.59
CA ALA A 5 -10.58 26.33 22.98
C ALA A 5 -9.35 27.25 22.79
N HIS A 6 -8.51 27.39 23.81
CA HIS A 6 -7.20 28.01 23.66
C HIS A 6 -6.24 26.97 23.06
N PRO A 7 -5.50 27.29 21.99
CA PRO A 7 -4.57 26.34 21.40
C PRO A 7 -3.40 26.08 22.35
N THR A 8 -3.08 24.81 22.58
CA THR A 8 -1.85 24.37 23.24
C THR A 8 -0.85 23.88 22.19
N LEU A 9 0.44 23.91 22.52
CA LEU A 9 1.53 23.45 21.62
C LEU A 9 2.26 22.21 22.17
N ALA A 10 1.81 21.73 23.34
CA ALA A 10 2.50 20.70 24.09
C ALA A 10 1.58 20.11 25.18
N SER A 11 1.94 18.91 25.66
CA SER A 11 1.27 18.19 26.75
C SER A 11 2.09 18.24 28.03
N TRP A 12 1.42 18.41 29.18
CA TRP A 12 2.06 18.29 30.49
C TRP A 12 2.12 16.82 30.92
N TRP A 13 3.31 16.34 31.23
CA TRP A 13 3.53 14.98 31.76
C TRP A 13 3.72 14.94 33.27
N GLY A 14 4.09 16.07 33.87
CA GLY A 14 4.28 16.23 35.30
C GLY A 14 4.72 17.65 35.65
N PRO A 15 4.95 17.95 36.94
CA PRO A 15 5.42 19.26 37.35
C PRO A 15 6.69 19.65 36.59
N LYS A 16 6.62 20.74 35.82
CA LYS A 16 7.73 21.29 35.02
C LYS A 16 8.24 20.37 33.89
N VAL A 17 7.49 19.35 33.49
CA VAL A 17 7.82 18.48 32.35
C VAL A 17 6.81 18.70 31.23
N ASN A 18 7.30 19.16 30.08
CA ASN A 18 6.48 19.51 28.93
C ASN A 18 6.95 18.74 27.68
N ALA A 19 6.01 18.06 27.02
CA ALA A 19 6.25 17.31 25.79
C ALA A 19 5.63 18.01 24.60
N GLN A 20 6.47 18.56 23.72
CA GLN A 20 6.06 19.31 22.54
C GLN A 20 5.37 18.40 21.52
N PHE A 21 4.34 18.93 20.84
CA PHE A 21 3.72 18.23 19.71
C PHE A 21 4.71 18.13 18.56
N HIS A 22 4.79 16.96 17.93
CA HIS A 22 5.75 16.72 16.85
C HIS A 22 5.21 15.68 15.86
N GLN A 23 5.85 15.57 14.70
CA GLN A 23 5.55 14.53 13.71
C GLN A 23 6.77 13.63 13.51
N HIS A 24 6.55 12.33 13.37
CA HIS A 24 7.54 11.38 12.88
C HIS A 24 7.16 11.04 11.45
N ILE A 25 7.94 11.45 10.46
CA ILE A 25 7.64 11.22 9.04
C ILE A 25 8.81 10.50 8.38
N PHE A 26 8.49 9.39 7.74
CA PHE A 26 9.39 8.52 7.00
C PHE A 26 9.13 8.67 5.50
N CYS A 27 10.11 8.32 4.67
CA CYS A 27 9.98 8.26 3.23
C CYS A 27 10.58 6.96 2.71
N ALA A 28 9.73 6.05 2.22
CA ALA A 28 10.19 4.81 1.60
C ALA A 28 10.46 5.04 0.11
N ARG A 29 11.70 4.80 -0.33
CA ARG A 29 12.05 4.63 -1.74
C ARG A 29 11.70 3.21 -2.16
N LEU A 30 10.81 3.07 -3.13
CA LEU A 30 10.29 1.80 -3.62
C LEU A 30 10.52 1.73 -5.13
N ASP A 31 11.54 0.97 -5.49
CA ASP A 31 11.99 0.73 -6.85
C ASP A 31 11.52 -0.67 -7.26
N PHE A 32 10.42 -0.72 -8.00
CA PHE A 32 9.59 -1.92 -8.20
C PHE A 32 10.00 -2.71 -9.43
N ALA A 33 9.95 -4.04 -9.35
CA ALA A 33 10.08 -4.95 -10.48
C ALA A 33 8.89 -5.94 -10.51
N VAL A 34 7.71 -5.45 -10.93
CA VAL A 34 6.46 -6.24 -10.90
C VAL A 34 6.46 -7.27 -12.05
N ASP A 35 6.74 -8.54 -11.75
CA ASP A 35 6.85 -9.65 -12.73
C ASP A 35 7.78 -9.32 -13.92
N ASP A 36 8.87 -8.60 -13.63
CA ASP A 36 9.89 -8.26 -14.60
C ASP A 36 11.28 -8.57 -14.01
N PRO A 37 11.98 -9.60 -14.50
CA PRO A 37 13.31 -9.95 -14.00
C PRO A 37 14.39 -8.92 -14.36
N ASN A 38 14.13 -8.00 -15.29
CA ASN A 38 15.10 -7.00 -15.75
C ASN A 38 14.97 -5.63 -15.05
N GLY A 39 13.96 -5.43 -14.20
CA GLY A 39 13.76 -4.18 -13.46
C GLY A 39 12.35 -3.62 -13.59
N GLY A 40 12.17 -2.32 -13.34
CA GLY A 40 10.85 -1.65 -13.38
C GLY A 40 10.49 -1.03 -14.72
N GLN A 41 11.25 -1.29 -15.78
CA GLN A 41 11.03 -0.67 -17.08
C GLN A 41 9.67 -1.05 -17.68
N GLY A 42 8.92 -0.05 -18.13
CA GLY A 42 7.58 -0.23 -18.70
C GLY A 42 6.47 -0.33 -17.66
N LEU A 43 6.78 -0.27 -16.35
CA LEU A 43 5.76 -0.20 -15.32
C LEU A 43 4.98 1.13 -15.40
N VAL A 44 3.71 1.09 -15.01
CA VAL A 44 2.82 2.25 -15.01
C VAL A 44 2.25 2.44 -13.62
N VAL A 45 2.37 3.64 -13.07
CA VAL A 45 1.75 4.00 -11.79
C VAL A 45 0.44 4.72 -12.04
N SER A 46 -0.63 4.27 -11.38
CA SER A 46 -1.97 4.88 -11.50
C SER A 46 -2.57 5.20 -10.15
N GLU A 47 -3.29 6.32 -10.05
CA GLU A 47 -4.16 6.61 -8.93
C GLU A 47 -5.52 5.94 -9.11
N ALA A 48 -6.04 5.45 -7.99
CA ALA A 48 -7.20 4.62 -7.87
C ALA A 48 -8.11 5.22 -6.78
N VAL A 49 -9.31 5.69 -7.12
CA VAL A 49 -10.25 6.32 -6.18
C VAL A 49 -11.64 5.72 -6.27
N THR A 50 -12.31 5.63 -5.12
CA THR A 50 -13.70 5.18 -4.99
C THR A 50 -14.62 6.38 -4.83
N PHE A 51 -15.80 6.30 -5.43
CA PHE A 51 -16.83 7.32 -5.36
C PHE A 51 -18.22 6.69 -5.47
N VAL A 52 -19.26 7.41 -5.07
CA VAL A 52 -20.65 7.04 -5.40
C VAL A 52 -20.98 7.68 -6.75
N PRO A 53 -21.29 6.91 -7.80
CA PRO A 53 -21.66 7.47 -9.09
C PRO A 53 -23.03 8.14 -8.95
N VAL A 54 -23.05 9.48 -8.90
CA VAL A 54 -24.29 10.26 -8.77
C VAL A 54 -24.96 10.47 -10.14
N GLU A 55 -24.25 10.24 -11.25
CA GLU A 55 -24.76 10.51 -12.60
C GLU A 55 -24.83 9.25 -13.48
N ARG A 56 -26.01 9.06 -14.09
CA ARG A 56 -26.45 8.04 -15.09
C ARG A 56 -26.80 6.64 -14.58
N ALA A 57 -28.02 6.50 -14.10
CA ALA A 57 -28.88 5.46 -14.68
C ALA A 57 -29.35 5.97 -16.06
N PRO A 58 -29.26 5.20 -17.16
CA PRO A 58 -30.01 5.50 -18.37
C PRO A 58 -31.49 5.59 -17.98
N ARG A 59 -32.14 6.72 -18.24
CA ARG A 59 -33.60 6.76 -18.32
C ARG A 59 -33.98 5.93 -19.54
N GLY A 60 -34.11 4.63 -19.35
CA GLY A 60 -34.60 3.67 -20.32
C GLY A 60 -35.59 2.76 -19.61
N ASP A 61 -36.75 2.59 -20.23
CA ASP A 61 -38.02 2.09 -19.68
C ASP A 61 -38.02 0.59 -19.34
N GLY A 62 -36.99 0.09 -18.66
CA GLY A 62 -36.83 -1.33 -18.36
C GLY A 62 -36.04 -1.67 -17.10
N CYS A 63 -35.48 -0.68 -16.39
CA CYS A 63 -34.92 -0.92 -15.06
C CYS A 63 -36.00 -0.73 -13.99
N VAL A 64 -37.09 -1.49 -14.12
CA VAL A 64 -37.89 -1.85 -12.94
C VAL A 64 -36.99 -2.80 -12.19
N ALA A 65 -36.44 -2.31 -11.09
CA ALA A 65 -35.80 -3.13 -10.11
C ALA A 65 -36.63 -4.40 -9.90
N ALA A 66 -35.99 -5.57 -10.00
CA ALA A 66 -36.39 -6.68 -9.17
C ALA A 66 -36.22 -6.21 -7.71
N GLY A 67 -37.20 -5.46 -7.21
CA GLY A 67 -37.22 -4.79 -5.90
C GLY A 67 -36.88 -3.29 -5.88
N GLY A 68 -37.84 -2.43 -6.22
CA GLY A 68 -37.99 -1.07 -5.65
C GLY A 68 -36.92 0.01 -5.90
N LEU A 69 -37.38 1.17 -6.36
CA LEU A 69 -36.64 2.43 -6.48
C LEU A 69 -36.05 2.92 -5.13
N GLN A 70 -34.81 2.56 -4.78
CA GLN A 70 -34.04 3.28 -3.72
C GLN A 70 -32.50 3.05 -3.70
N SER A 71 -31.92 2.23 -4.58
CA SER A 71 -30.60 1.63 -4.29
C SER A 71 -29.36 2.29 -4.94
N LEU A 72 -29.42 3.45 -5.61
CA LEU A 72 -28.19 4.12 -6.09
C LEU A 72 -27.22 4.50 -4.94
N TRP A 73 -27.73 4.65 -3.72
CA TRP A 73 -26.92 4.81 -2.49
C TRP A 73 -26.06 3.58 -2.15
N GLN A 74 -26.30 2.43 -2.77
CA GLN A 74 -25.53 1.19 -2.57
C GLN A 74 -24.44 0.98 -3.62
N TRP A 75 -24.33 1.85 -4.63
CA TRP A 75 -23.38 1.68 -5.73
C TRP A 75 -22.07 2.38 -5.39
N LEU A 76 -20.98 1.63 -5.36
CA LEU A 76 -19.62 2.16 -5.28
C LEU A 76 -18.97 2.00 -6.65
N GLY A 77 -18.60 3.14 -7.23
CA GLY A 77 -17.80 3.25 -8.44
C GLY A 77 -16.32 3.35 -8.11
N TYR A 78 -15.50 3.12 -9.13
CA TYR A 78 -14.06 3.19 -9.03
C TYR A 78 -13.49 3.78 -10.33
N THR A 79 -12.60 4.75 -10.21
CA THR A 79 -11.84 5.30 -11.33
C THR A 79 -10.36 5.06 -11.13
N GLU A 80 -9.68 4.82 -12.25
CA GLU A 80 -8.25 4.67 -12.31
C GLU A 80 -7.68 5.68 -13.29
N THR A 81 -6.60 6.36 -12.92
CA THR A 81 -5.96 7.40 -13.73
C THR A 81 -4.46 7.22 -13.68
N ASP A 82 -3.84 7.00 -14.83
CA ASP A 82 -2.39 6.85 -14.93
C ASP A 82 -1.69 8.18 -14.62
N LEU A 83 -0.61 8.11 -13.85
CA LEU A 83 0.23 9.24 -13.49
C LEU A 83 1.35 9.31 -14.53
N THR A 84 1.26 10.28 -15.45
CA THR A 84 2.12 10.30 -16.65
C THR A 84 3.32 11.23 -16.54
N THR A 85 3.33 12.14 -15.58
CA THR A 85 4.43 13.09 -15.33
C THR A 85 4.73 13.21 -13.84
N GLU A 86 5.95 13.59 -13.51
CA GLU A 86 6.37 13.73 -12.11
C GLU A 86 5.52 14.71 -11.31
N LYS A 87 5.13 15.87 -11.87
CA LYS A 87 4.26 16.83 -11.17
C LYS A 87 2.86 16.27 -10.98
N MET A 88 2.31 15.55 -11.97
CA MET A 88 1.02 14.86 -11.83
C MET A 88 1.07 13.78 -10.75
N ALA A 89 2.24 13.19 -10.54
CA ALA A 89 2.48 12.09 -9.62
C ALA A 89 2.83 12.51 -8.18
N GLN A 90 2.69 13.79 -7.86
CA GLN A 90 2.79 14.31 -6.49
C GLN A 90 1.43 14.26 -5.79
N ARG A 91 1.15 13.21 -5.01
CA ARG A 91 -0.19 12.95 -4.44
C ARG A 91 -0.20 13.04 -2.92
N ILE A 92 -1.36 13.40 -2.39
CA ILE A 92 -1.69 13.33 -0.96
C ILE A 92 -2.71 12.19 -0.78
N THR A 93 -2.67 11.50 0.34
CA THR A 93 -3.70 10.51 0.70
C THR A 93 -5.09 11.15 0.75
N ASN A 94 -6.13 10.36 0.50
CA ASN A 94 -7.50 10.80 0.71
C ASN A 94 -8.34 9.63 1.25
N ALA A 95 -8.66 9.68 2.54
CA ALA A 95 -9.45 8.65 3.20
C ALA A 95 -10.93 8.67 2.73
N GLU A 96 -11.47 9.84 2.36
CA GLU A 96 -12.86 9.98 1.92
C GLU A 96 -13.12 9.26 0.58
N THR A 97 -12.12 9.23 -0.30
CA THR A 97 -12.22 8.55 -1.60
C THR A 97 -11.47 7.21 -1.64
N ALA A 98 -11.07 6.69 -0.47
CA ALA A 98 -10.25 5.48 -0.33
C ALA A 98 -9.08 5.42 -1.32
N ARG A 99 -8.39 6.56 -1.51
CA ARG A 99 -7.33 6.71 -2.51
C ARG A 99 -6.21 5.71 -2.28
N VAL A 100 -5.87 4.95 -3.33
CA VAL A 100 -4.71 4.05 -3.39
C VAL A 100 -3.94 4.30 -4.67
N TRP A 101 -2.75 3.72 -4.79
CA TRP A 101 -1.95 3.78 -6.01
C TRP A 101 -1.58 2.38 -6.46
N LYS A 102 -1.64 2.11 -7.76
CA LYS A 102 -1.28 0.81 -8.35
C LYS A 102 -0.02 0.95 -9.18
N ILE A 103 0.86 -0.03 -9.05
CA ILE A 103 2.06 -0.22 -9.87
C ILE A 103 1.77 -1.41 -10.76
N LYS A 104 1.61 -1.15 -12.06
CA LYS A 104 1.08 -2.09 -13.04
C LYS A 104 2.18 -2.50 -13.99
N ASN A 105 2.16 -3.76 -14.43
CA ASN A 105 2.95 -4.24 -15.57
C ASN A 105 2.01 -4.48 -16.77
N PRO A 106 1.93 -3.53 -17.73
CA PRO A 106 1.08 -3.67 -18.92
C PRO A 106 1.47 -4.83 -19.84
N ALA A 107 2.75 -5.23 -19.85
CA ALA A 107 3.25 -6.34 -20.67
C ALA A 107 2.83 -7.71 -20.13
N ARG A 108 2.26 -7.76 -18.92
CA ARG A 108 1.85 -8.99 -18.24
C ARG A 108 0.37 -8.92 -17.86
N PRO A 109 -0.55 -9.27 -18.76
CA PRO A 109 -1.96 -9.35 -18.40
C PRO A 109 -2.24 -10.55 -17.48
N SER A 110 -3.16 -10.36 -16.55
CA SER A 110 -3.76 -11.42 -15.74
C SER A 110 -4.55 -12.37 -16.64
N ALA A 111 -4.35 -13.69 -16.50
CA ALA A 111 -5.07 -14.69 -17.30
C ALA A 111 -6.59 -14.68 -17.01
N ILE A 112 -6.99 -14.26 -15.81
CA ILE A 112 -8.39 -14.24 -15.37
C ILE A 112 -9.12 -12.98 -15.83
N THR A 113 -8.47 -11.82 -15.71
CA THR A 113 -9.16 -10.53 -15.93
C THR A 113 -8.79 -9.84 -17.23
N GLY A 114 -7.72 -10.29 -17.91
CA GLY A 114 -7.14 -9.63 -19.07
C GLY A 114 -6.50 -8.26 -18.79
N ARG A 115 -6.59 -7.76 -17.55
CA ARG A 115 -6.00 -6.49 -17.13
C ARG A 115 -4.54 -6.69 -16.73
N ALA A 116 -3.74 -5.63 -16.85
CA ALA A 116 -2.37 -5.60 -16.35
C ALA A 116 -2.31 -6.07 -14.89
N ILE A 117 -1.41 -7.00 -14.58
CA ILE A 117 -1.13 -7.35 -13.19
C ILE A 117 -0.55 -6.16 -12.44
N ALA A 118 -0.76 -6.11 -11.13
CA ALA A 118 -0.29 -5.00 -10.34
C ALA A 118 -0.04 -5.36 -8.88
N TYR A 119 0.69 -4.49 -8.19
CA TYR A 119 0.58 -4.31 -6.75
C TYR A 119 -0.07 -2.96 -6.46
N LYS A 120 -0.91 -2.88 -5.43
CA LYS A 120 -1.46 -1.62 -4.93
C LYS A 120 -0.82 -1.22 -3.61
N LEU A 121 -0.37 0.01 -3.52
CA LEU A 121 0.01 0.69 -2.29
C LEU A 121 -1.25 1.21 -1.62
N VAL A 122 -1.55 0.64 -0.46
CA VAL A 122 -2.60 1.08 0.45
C VAL A 122 -1.93 1.92 1.54
N PRO A 123 -2.08 3.26 1.51
CA PRO A 123 -1.48 4.11 2.53
C PRO A 123 -2.23 3.99 3.85
N ALA A 124 -1.53 4.22 4.95
CA ALA A 124 -2.19 4.55 6.21
C ALA A 124 -2.84 5.95 6.13
N ALA A 125 -3.87 6.19 6.94
CA ALA A 125 -4.62 7.45 6.99
C ALA A 125 -3.84 8.55 7.75
N ASN A 126 -2.61 8.79 7.32
CA ASN A 126 -1.66 9.65 8.02
C ASN A 126 -1.61 11.05 7.40
N PRO A 127 -1.47 12.10 8.22
CA PRO A 127 -1.25 13.45 7.72
C PRO A 127 0.13 13.58 7.06
N HIS A 128 0.21 14.42 6.03
CA HIS A 128 1.49 14.93 5.53
C HIS A 128 2.04 16.00 6.49
N LEU A 129 3.20 16.58 6.17
CA LEU A 129 3.82 17.62 6.99
C LEU A 129 2.86 18.79 7.24
N MET A 130 2.58 19.07 8.51
CA MET A 130 1.65 20.12 8.94
C MET A 130 2.30 21.49 9.09
N ALA A 131 3.64 21.56 9.01
CA ALA A 131 4.37 22.81 9.10
C ALA A 131 3.96 23.78 7.99
N ARG A 132 3.97 25.09 8.29
CA ARG A 132 3.60 26.13 7.32
C ARG A 132 4.51 26.07 6.10
N SER A 133 3.94 26.28 4.91
CA SER A 133 4.62 26.18 3.62
C SER A 133 5.93 26.99 3.50
N ARG A 134 6.05 28.11 4.21
CA ARG A 134 7.25 28.97 4.21
C ARG A 134 8.28 28.63 5.29
N SER A 135 8.03 27.63 6.13
CA SER A 135 8.93 27.26 7.22
C SER A 135 10.20 26.58 6.71
N LEU A 136 11.29 26.68 7.49
CA LEU A 136 12.54 26.00 7.18
C LEU A 136 12.36 24.47 7.18
N VAL A 137 11.54 23.93 8.11
CA VAL A 137 11.20 22.51 8.18
C VAL A 137 10.55 22.04 6.88
N THR A 138 9.59 22.80 6.36
CA THR A 138 8.92 22.49 5.09
C THR A 138 9.86 22.52 3.89
N ARG A 139 10.84 23.45 3.88
CA ARG A 139 11.82 23.55 2.80
C ARG A 139 12.85 22.42 2.84
N ARG A 140 13.31 22.03 4.04
CA ARG A 140 14.30 20.96 4.24
C ARG A 140 13.69 19.56 4.11
N GLY A 141 12.49 19.37 4.65
CA GLY A 141 11.74 18.11 4.63
C GLY A 141 10.67 18.07 3.54
N ALA A 142 10.94 18.65 2.37
CA ALA A 142 9.91 18.87 1.35
C ALA A 142 9.29 17.57 0.80
N PHE A 143 10.00 16.43 0.88
CA PHE A 143 9.47 15.10 0.60
C PHE A 143 8.20 14.77 1.41
N ALA A 144 8.07 15.35 2.60
CA ALA A 144 6.94 15.13 3.50
C ALA A 144 5.71 15.99 3.15
N ASN A 145 5.80 16.90 2.16
CA ASN A 145 4.67 17.73 1.72
C ASN A 145 3.64 16.97 0.88
N ARG A 146 3.99 15.76 0.43
CA ARG A 146 3.15 14.85 -0.34
C ARG A 146 3.35 13.44 0.21
N ASN A 147 2.33 12.61 0.13
CA ASN A 147 2.42 11.22 0.56
C ASN A 147 2.96 10.32 -0.55
N LEU A 148 2.81 10.68 -1.81
CA LEU A 148 3.36 9.94 -2.94
C LEU A 148 4.11 10.90 -3.86
N TRP A 149 5.27 10.45 -4.31
CA TRP A 149 5.98 10.97 -5.47
C TRP A 149 6.28 9.79 -6.40
N VAL A 150 6.17 10.00 -7.70
CA VAL A 150 6.68 9.06 -8.70
C VAL A 150 7.65 9.82 -9.58
N ILE A 151 8.87 9.31 -9.66
CA ILE A 151 9.97 9.90 -10.44
C ILE A 151 10.58 8.84 -11.34
N LEU A 152 11.36 9.27 -12.33
CA LEU A 152 12.16 8.33 -13.11
C LEU A 152 13.32 7.79 -12.28
N HIS A 153 13.64 6.51 -12.46
CA HIS A 153 14.85 5.92 -11.91
C HIS A 153 16.10 6.66 -12.40
N ARG A 154 16.93 7.09 -11.44
CA ARG A 154 18.32 7.51 -11.65
C ARG A 154 19.14 7.02 -10.46
N ASP A 155 20.34 6.52 -10.72
CA ASP A 155 21.18 5.89 -9.69
C ASP A 155 21.66 6.90 -8.64
N GLU A 156 21.75 8.19 -8.99
CA GLU A 156 22.20 9.27 -8.11
C GLU A 156 21.07 9.82 -7.21
N GLU A 157 19.80 9.59 -7.56
CA GLU A 157 18.62 10.12 -6.87
C GLU A 157 18.26 9.23 -5.66
N LYS A 158 19.09 9.26 -4.61
CA LYS A 158 19.00 8.35 -3.44
C LYS A 158 18.38 8.94 -2.18
N TRP A 159 18.47 10.25 -1.99
CA TRP A 159 18.07 10.91 -0.72
C TRP A 159 16.99 11.98 -0.96
N PRO A 160 15.78 11.82 -0.41
CA PRO A 160 14.62 12.63 -0.80
C PRO A 160 14.70 14.08 -0.31
N ALA A 161 15.61 14.36 0.64
CA ALA A 161 15.94 15.69 1.16
C ALA A 161 17.35 16.18 0.74
N GLY A 162 17.98 15.50 -0.23
CA GLY A 162 19.37 15.74 -0.64
C GLY A 162 20.40 14.95 0.19
N ALA A 163 21.64 14.90 -0.32
CA ALA A 163 22.72 14.12 0.30
C ALA A 163 23.29 14.74 1.58
N TYR A 164 23.17 16.07 1.74
CA TYR A 164 23.76 16.82 2.86
C TYR A 164 22.65 17.56 3.62
N THR A 165 22.04 16.90 4.60
CA THR A 165 20.84 17.41 5.28
C THR A 165 21.13 18.30 6.49
N VAL A 166 22.30 18.13 7.13
CA VAL A 166 22.70 18.91 8.32
C VAL A 166 22.91 20.37 7.93
N GLN A 167 22.21 21.28 8.60
CA GLN A 167 22.24 22.73 8.34
C GLN A 167 21.91 23.18 6.90
N SER A 168 21.35 22.31 6.06
CA SER A 168 20.97 22.69 4.69
C SER A 168 19.90 23.78 4.69
N SER A 169 19.94 24.64 3.67
CA SER A 169 18.87 25.60 3.41
C SER A 169 17.59 24.94 2.87
N GLY A 170 17.63 23.64 2.57
CA GLY A 170 16.56 22.89 1.91
C GLY A 170 16.39 23.22 0.42
N GLY A 171 15.46 22.50 -0.23
CA GLY A 171 15.20 22.58 -1.66
C GLY A 171 15.74 21.39 -2.47
N ASP A 172 16.78 20.72 -1.95
CA ASP A 172 17.38 19.55 -2.60
C ASP A 172 16.47 18.31 -2.57
N GLY A 173 16.82 17.31 -3.38
CA GLY A 173 16.10 16.04 -3.44
C GLY A 173 14.86 16.11 -4.33
N LEU A 174 13.77 15.49 -3.88
CA LEU A 174 12.54 15.35 -4.66
C LEU A 174 11.99 16.65 -5.27
N PRO A 175 12.00 17.81 -4.58
CA PRO A 175 11.54 19.07 -5.18
C PRO A 175 12.39 19.50 -6.38
N THR A 176 13.71 19.29 -6.32
CA THR A 176 14.61 19.67 -7.41
C THR A 176 14.49 18.68 -8.56
N TRP A 177 14.50 17.37 -8.28
CA TRP A 177 14.42 16.34 -9.33
C TRP A 177 13.12 16.43 -10.13
N THR A 178 11.99 16.69 -9.46
CA THR A 178 10.68 16.80 -10.10
C THR A 178 10.40 18.17 -10.74
N ALA A 179 11.33 19.13 -10.65
CA ALA A 179 11.20 20.42 -11.32
C ALA A 179 11.20 20.27 -12.85
N GLU A 180 11.99 19.32 -13.37
CA GLU A 180 12.07 18.93 -14.78
C GLU A 180 10.73 18.40 -15.32
N ASN A 181 9.86 17.88 -14.44
CA ASN A 181 8.56 17.30 -14.80
C ASN A 181 8.67 16.24 -15.90
N ARG A 182 9.57 15.28 -15.68
CA ARG A 182 9.84 14.20 -16.63
C ARG A 182 8.59 13.36 -16.85
N GLU A 183 8.50 12.74 -18.02
CA GLU A 183 7.47 11.73 -18.29
C GLU A 183 7.81 10.45 -17.49
N VAL A 184 6.82 9.89 -16.80
CA VAL A 184 6.93 8.66 -15.99
C VAL A 184 5.90 7.60 -16.43
N GLY A 185 5.32 7.80 -17.61
CA GLY A 185 4.29 6.93 -18.19
C GLY A 185 4.84 5.62 -18.80
N PRO A 186 4.04 4.93 -19.64
CA PRO A 186 4.46 3.69 -20.28
C PRO A 186 5.82 3.80 -21.00
N GLY A 187 6.69 2.80 -20.81
CA GLY A 187 8.03 2.74 -21.42
C GLY A 187 9.17 3.25 -20.51
N HIS A 188 8.84 3.83 -19.37
CA HIS A 188 9.80 4.33 -18.38
C HIS A 188 9.96 3.39 -17.18
N ASP A 189 10.95 3.65 -16.33
CA ASP A 189 11.19 2.93 -15.07
C ASP A 189 10.85 3.84 -13.87
N PRO A 190 9.62 3.76 -13.31
CA PRO A 190 9.17 4.64 -12.24
C PRO A 190 9.61 4.15 -10.85
N VAL A 191 10.21 5.06 -10.07
CA VAL A 191 10.50 4.88 -8.65
C VAL A 191 9.47 5.63 -7.81
N ILE A 192 8.89 4.94 -6.84
CA ILE A 192 7.91 5.52 -5.92
C ILE A 192 8.60 5.98 -4.64
N TRP A 193 8.28 7.19 -4.19
CA TRP A 193 8.63 7.68 -2.88
C TRP A 193 7.36 7.86 -2.06
N HIS A 194 7.21 7.05 -1.02
CA HIS A 194 6.02 7.10 -0.17
C HIS A 194 6.36 7.72 1.18
N SER A 195 5.81 8.90 1.44
CA SER A 195 5.92 9.57 2.73
C SER A 195 4.73 9.21 3.64
N PHE A 196 5.05 8.68 4.82
CA PHE A 196 4.08 8.25 5.83
C PHE A 196 4.63 8.50 7.22
N GLY A 197 3.76 8.63 8.22
CA GLY A 197 4.20 9.03 9.54
C GLY A 197 3.05 9.19 10.53
N LEU A 198 3.34 9.69 11.72
CA LEU A 198 2.34 9.97 12.73
C LEU A 198 2.51 11.38 13.27
N THR A 199 1.40 11.97 13.72
CA THR A 199 1.41 13.21 14.49
C THR A 199 1.26 12.85 15.96
N HIS A 200 2.32 13.05 16.72
CA HIS A 200 2.38 12.71 18.12
C HIS A 200 1.90 13.88 18.97
N ILE A 201 0.73 13.70 19.60
CA ILE A 201 0.25 14.52 20.71
C ILE A 201 0.55 13.72 21.97
N PRO A 202 1.67 14.01 22.67
CA PRO A 202 2.17 13.11 23.70
C PRO A 202 1.20 12.98 24.88
N ARG A 203 1.11 11.79 25.46
CA ARG A 203 0.20 11.45 26.55
C ARG A 203 1.00 11.12 27.82
N PRO A 204 0.41 11.23 29.03
CA PRO A 204 1.11 10.86 30.26
C PRO A 204 1.67 9.44 30.27
N GLU A 205 0.99 8.48 29.62
CA GLU A 205 1.43 7.09 29.49
C GLU A 205 2.72 6.93 28.67
N ASP A 206 3.13 7.95 27.91
CA ASP A 206 4.36 7.94 27.12
C ASP A 206 5.60 8.28 27.99
N PHE A 207 5.40 8.62 29.27
CA PHE A 207 6.45 8.96 30.23
C PHE A 207 6.51 7.94 31.39
N PRO A 208 7.71 7.56 31.88
CA PRO A 208 9.05 8.00 31.45
C PRO A 208 9.59 7.28 30.22
N VAL A 209 8.91 6.21 29.79
CA VAL A 209 9.28 5.41 28.62
C VAL A 209 8.03 5.19 27.80
N MET A 210 8.08 5.62 26.53
CA MET A 210 6.95 5.52 25.62
C MET A 210 6.68 4.06 25.23
N PRO A 211 5.43 3.57 25.34
CA PRO A 211 5.03 2.30 24.74
C PRO A 211 5.19 2.32 23.23
N TYR A 212 5.36 1.15 22.63
CA TYR A 212 5.50 1.04 21.18
C TYR A 212 4.27 1.58 20.43
N GLU A 213 4.53 2.40 19.40
CA GLU A 213 3.54 2.85 18.43
C GLU A 213 4.03 2.51 17.01
N SER A 214 3.14 1.97 16.16
CA SER A 214 3.48 1.49 14.82
C SER A 214 2.87 2.36 13.73
N VAL A 215 3.65 2.62 12.68
CA VAL A 215 3.17 3.24 11.45
C VAL A 215 3.75 2.55 10.23
N GLY A 216 3.00 2.50 9.14
CA GLY A 216 3.45 1.88 7.89
C GLY A 216 2.42 1.98 6.78
N PHE A 217 2.57 1.10 5.80
CA PHE A 217 1.68 0.98 4.64
C PHE A 217 1.61 -0.49 4.23
N THR A 218 0.72 -0.82 3.30
CA THR A 218 0.59 -2.20 2.80
C THR A 218 0.66 -2.23 1.28
N LEU A 219 1.45 -3.16 0.74
CA LEU A 219 1.43 -3.54 -0.66
C LEU A 219 0.55 -4.78 -0.83
N LYS A 220 -0.45 -4.72 -1.72
CA LYS A 220 -1.36 -5.85 -1.97
C LYS A 220 -1.33 -6.24 -3.44
N PRO A 221 -1.20 -7.52 -3.80
CA PRO A 221 -1.31 -7.96 -5.20
C PRO A 221 -2.72 -7.69 -5.74
N VAL A 222 -2.81 -7.32 -7.02
CA VAL A 222 -4.07 -7.08 -7.75
C VAL A 222 -3.96 -7.75 -9.10
N GLY A 223 -4.70 -8.86 -9.29
CA GLY A 223 -4.64 -9.66 -10.52
C GLY A 223 -3.29 -10.34 -10.77
N PHE A 224 -2.31 -10.16 -9.87
CA PHE A 224 -0.96 -10.72 -9.96
C PHE A 224 -0.96 -12.25 -9.93
N PHE A 225 -1.71 -12.84 -9.01
CA PHE A 225 -1.93 -14.28 -8.96
C PHE A 225 -3.24 -14.64 -9.67
N ASP A 226 -3.28 -15.82 -10.28
CA ASP A 226 -4.48 -16.31 -10.98
C ASP A 226 -5.57 -16.80 -9.99
N SER A 227 -5.19 -17.03 -8.73
CA SER A 227 -6.10 -17.35 -7.63
C SER A 227 -5.48 -16.96 -6.29
N ASN A 228 -6.15 -17.24 -5.16
CA ASN A 228 -5.58 -16.99 -3.83
C ASN A 228 -4.31 -17.83 -3.63
N PRO A 229 -3.11 -17.21 -3.51
CA PRO A 229 -1.85 -17.95 -3.41
C PRO A 229 -1.75 -18.78 -2.12
N ALA A 230 -2.54 -18.45 -1.10
CA ALA A 230 -2.55 -19.16 0.18
C ALA A 230 -3.42 -20.42 0.18
N VAL A 231 -4.20 -20.70 -0.88
CA VAL A 231 -5.13 -21.85 -0.90
C VAL A 231 -4.42 -23.21 -0.84
N VAL A 232 -3.16 -23.25 -1.24
CA VAL A 232 -2.32 -24.45 -1.24
C VAL A 232 -1.54 -24.64 0.06
N LEU A 233 -1.69 -23.73 1.04
CA LEU A 233 -1.04 -23.88 2.33
C LEU A 233 -1.69 -25.04 3.11
N PRO A 234 -0.89 -25.92 3.75
CA PRO A 234 -1.43 -26.98 4.57
C PRO A 234 -2.25 -26.38 5.72
N HIS A 235 -3.47 -26.90 5.92
CA HIS A 235 -4.30 -26.54 7.06
C HIS A 235 -4.16 -27.59 8.17
N GLY A 236 -4.23 -27.15 9.42
CA GLY A 236 -4.51 -28.07 10.52
C GLY A 236 -5.92 -28.62 10.36
N ALA A 237 -6.10 -29.94 10.51
CA ALA A 237 -7.42 -30.54 10.48
C ALA A 237 -8.23 -30.03 11.69
N ASN A 238 -9.32 -29.30 11.43
CA ASN A 238 -10.27 -28.93 12.48
C ASN A 238 -11.19 -30.14 12.75
N THR A 239 -10.98 -30.82 13.87
CA THR A 239 -11.77 -32.00 14.28
C THR A 239 -13.25 -31.68 14.55
N ALA A 240 -13.59 -30.40 14.75
CA ALA A 240 -14.97 -29.93 14.87
C ALA A 240 -15.64 -29.71 13.49
N SER A 241 -14.89 -29.72 12.39
CA SER A 241 -15.45 -29.63 11.05
C SER A 241 -16.18 -30.93 10.69
N LYS A 242 -17.47 -30.83 10.39
CA LYS A 242 -18.30 -31.93 9.89
C LYS A 242 -18.79 -31.55 8.49
N LEU A 243 -18.97 -32.54 7.62
CA LEU A 243 -19.61 -32.31 6.32
C LEU A 243 -21.05 -31.83 6.56
N ALA A 244 -21.39 -30.65 6.03
CA ALA A 244 -22.68 -30.01 6.25
C ALA A 244 -23.89 -30.84 5.73
N PHE A 245 -23.63 -31.82 4.85
CA PHE A 245 -24.65 -32.66 4.25
C PHE A 245 -24.37 -34.15 4.40
N ALA A 246 -23.89 -34.59 5.58
CA ALA A 246 -23.76 -36.01 5.89
C ALA A 246 -25.10 -36.81 5.77
N HIS A 247 -26.24 -36.12 5.62
CA HIS A 247 -27.58 -36.71 5.52
C HIS A 247 -28.20 -36.75 4.10
N TYR A 248 -27.63 -36.08 3.09
CA TYR A 248 -28.10 -36.20 1.70
C TYR A 248 -27.03 -36.89 0.86
N ALA A 249 -26.92 -38.19 1.09
CA ALA A 249 -26.30 -39.09 0.14
C ALA A 249 -27.17 -39.09 -1.14
N CYS A 250 -26.70 -38.45 -2.21
CA CYS A 250 -27.27 -38.65 -3.55
C CYS A 250 -27.01 -40.06 -4.09
N CYS A 251 -26.31 -40.92 -3.34
CA CYS A 251 -26.14 -42.33 -3.63
C CYS A 251 -26.42 -43.13 -2.36
N ASN A 252 -27.56 -43.82 -2.35
CA ASN A 252 -28.07 -44.61 -1.22
C ASN A 252 -27.03 -45.55 -0.61
N GLY A 253 -27.18 -45.74 0.71
CA GLY A 253 -26.29 -46.51 1.57
C GLY A 253 -25.92 -47.91 1.08
N GLY A 254 -24.61 -48.17 1.16
CA GLY A 254 -23.92 -49.45 1.14
C GLY A 254 -22.58 -49.27 1.87
N PRO A 255 -21.92 -50.35 2.33
CA PRO A 255 -20.72 -50.24 3.16
C PRO A 255 -19.63 -49.48 2.40
N GLU A 256 -18.86 -48.67 3.12
CA GLU A 256 -17.72 -47.85 2.64
C GLU A 256 -17.25 -48.23 1.23
N GLN A 257 -17.83 -47.57 0.21
CA GLN A 257 -17.18 -47.53 -1.08
C GLN A 257 -16.19 -46.38 -1.04
N GLU A 258 -14.92 -46.75 -0.91
CA GLU A 258 -13.80 -45.92 -1.36
C GLU A 258 -14.16 -45.36 -2.74
N ILE A 259 -14.31 -44.05 -2.81
CA ILE A 259 -14.39 -43.34 -4.07
C ILE A 259 -13.10 -43.69 -4.82
N PRO A 260 -13.15 -44.27 -6.03
CA PRO A 260 -11.94 -44.58 -6.78
C PRO A 260 -11.16 -43.28 -6.94
N LEU A 261 -10.01 -43.24 -6.29
CA LEU A 261 -9.04 -42.18 -6.47
C LEU A 261 -8.56 -42.32 -7.91
N ASP A 262 -8.78 -41.28 -8.72
CA ASP A 262 -8.14 -41.15 -10.03
C ASP A 262 -6.63 -41.43 -9.86
N ASP A 263 -6.16 -42.44 -10.58
CA ASP A 263 -4.82 -42.85 -11.01
C ASP A 263 -3.62 -42.53 -10.09
N GLY A 264 -3.82 -42.42 -8.78
CA GLY A 264 -2.76 -42.02 -7.85
C GLY A 264 -3.18 -41.29 -6.58
N GLY A 265 -4.42 -41.39 -6.11
CA GLY A 265 -4.72 -41.02 -4.72
C GLY A 265 -4.98 -39.54 -4.43
N LYS A 266 -5.28 -38.70 -5.43
CA LYS A 266 -5.51 -37.26 -5.22
C LYS A 266 -6.98 -36.88 -5.38
N ARG A 267 -7.47 -36.05 -4.43
CA ARG A 267 -8.77 -35.35 -4.52
C ARG A 267 -8.84 -34.54 -5.84
N PRO A 268 -10.05 -34.26 -6.38
CA PRO A 268 -10.21 -33.45 -7.59
C PRO A 268 -9.39 -32.17 -7.47
N SER A 269 -8.50 -31.93 -8.44
CA SER A 269 -7.69 -30.72 -8.45
C SER A 269 -8.59 -29.49 -8.59
N LEU A 270 -8.10 -28.35 -8.11
CA LEU A 270 -8.76 -27.05 -8.22
C LEU A 270 -9.14 -26.70 -9.68
N ASP A 271 -8.45 -27.31 -10.65
CA ASP A 271 -8.72 -27.21 -12.09
C ASP A 271 -10.14 -27.65 -12.45
N HIS A 272 -10.69 -28.60 -11.70
CA HIS A 272 -12.06 -29.08 -11.87
C HIS A 272 -13.11 -28.04 -11.42
N PHE A 273 -12.80 -27.23 -10.40
CA PHE A 273 -13.71 -26.20 -9.89
C PHE A 273 -13.60 -24.86 -10.64
N LEU A 274 -12.41 -24.54 -11.14
CA LEU A 274 -12.16 -23.26 -11.83
C LEU A 274 -12.20 -23.38 -13.36
N GLY A 275 -12.30 -24.59 -13.92
CA GLY A 275 -12.28 -24.82 -15.37
C GLY A 275 -10.97 -24.42 -16.05
N VAL A 276 -9.91 -24.17 -15.27
CA VAL A 276 -8.61 -23.69 -15.74
C VAL A 276 -7.53 -24.55 -15.11
N LYS A 277 -6.64 -25.13 -15.93
CA LYS A 277 -5.45 -25.83 -15.44
C LYS A 277 -4.59 -24.86 -14.64
N SER A 278 -4.42 -25.11 -13.35
CA SER A 278 -3.48 -24.39 -12.49
C SER A 278 -2.05 -24.68 -12.97
N LYS A 279 -1.55 -23.83 -13.87
CA LYS A 279 -0.11 -23.76 -14.10
C LYS A 279 0.50 -23.08 -12.90
N LYS A 280 1.52 -23.70 -12.31
CA LYS A 280 2.43 -23.03 -11.37
C LYS A 280 3.15 -21.93 -12.15
N VAL A 281 2.60 -20.72 -12.16
CA VAL A 281 3.27 -19.55 -12.71
C VAL A 281 4.15 -18.99 -11.60
N GLU A 282 5.46 -19.18 -11.72
CA GLU A 282 6.43 -18.53 -10.85
C GLU A 282 6.50 -17.06 -11.27
N ARG A 283 5.77 -16.19 -10.58
CA ARG A 283 5.82 -14.74 -10.77
C ARG A 283 6.64 -14.13 -9.64
N GLY A 284 7.67 -13.37 -10.01
CA GLY A 284 8.53 -12.66 -9.07
C GLY A 284 7.96 -11.30 -8.70
N PHE A 285 8.05 -10.95 -7.42
CA PHE A 285 7.87 -9.57 -6.96
C PHE A 285 9.11 -9.21 -6.15
N GLU A 286 9.92 -8.32 -6.69
CA GLU A 286 11.07 -7.75 -6.00
C GLU A 286 10.97 -6.23 -6.00
N PHE A 287 11.51 -5.62 -4.96
CA PHE A 287 11.80 -4.20 -4.96
C PHE A 287 13.15 -3.99 -4.30
N ARG A 288 13.93 -3.05 -4.83
CA ARG A 288 15.21 -2.66 -4.22
C ARG A 288 14.93 -1.62 -3.15
N SER A 289 15.08 -1.99 -1.89
CA SER A 289 15.10 -1.05 -0.77
C SER A 289 16.42 -1.12 -0.02
N ASP A 290 16.96 0.04 0.35
CA ASP A 290 18.10 0.14 1.26
C ASP A 290 17.72 -0.17 2.73
N PHE A 291 16.50 -0.65 2.99
CA PHE A 291 15.97 -1.00 4.32
C PHE A 291 15.67 -2.50 4.41
N ASP A 292 16.23 -3.17 5.43
CA ASP A 292 15.91 -4.57 5.79
C ASP A 292 14.75 -4.57 6.81
N PHE A 293 13.54 -4.91 6.35
CA PHE A 293 12.32 -4.92 7.18
C PHE A 293 12.19 -6.18 8.07
N HIS A 294 13.17 -7.10 8.09
CA HIS A 294 12.98 -8.45 8.65
C HIS A 294 13.87 -8.82 9.85
N LYS A 295 14.53 -7.86 10.52
CA LYS A 295 15.33 -8.18 11.72
C LYS A 295 14.88 -7.44 12.99
N PRO A 296 14.52 -8.16 14.07
CA PRO A 296 14.44 -7.54 15.39
C PRO A 296 15.85 -7.11 15.84
N PRO A 297 15.97 -6.04 16.66
CA PRO A 297 17.27 -5.60 17.15
C PRO A 297 17.87 -6.66 18.08
N VAL A 298 19.00 -7.24 17.65
CA VAL A 298 19.78 -8.15 18.49
C VAL A 298 20.70 -7.32 19.38
N ALA A 299 20.48 -7.39 20.70
CA ALA A 299 21.41 -6.89 21.68
C ALA A 299 22.61 -7.84 21.79
N SER A 300 23.71 -7.58 21.08
CA SER A 300 25.05 -7.97 21.53
C SER A 300 26.12 -7.20 20.74
N GLY A 301 27.07 -6.62 21.47
CA GLY A 301 28.10 -5.75 20.91
C GLY A 301 29.18 -6.52 20.16
N GLN A 302 29.30 -6.26 18.86
CA GLN A 302 30.55 -6.08 18.12
C GLN A 302 30.26 -5.33 16.80
N PRO A 303 31.23 -4.56 16.25
CA PRO A 303 30.93 -3.45 15.34
C PRO A 303 31.07 -3.87 13.88
N ARG A 304 30.04 -3.70 13.03
CA ARG A 304 30.19 -3.52 11.57
C ARG A 304 29.08 -2.70 10.91
N SER A 305 29.56 -1.83 10.00
CA SER A 305 28.94 -1.12 8.88
C SER A 305 27.69 -0.27 9.13
N ASN A 306 27.92 1.04 9.07
CA ASN A 306 26.96 2.13 9.17
C ASN A 306 25.81 2.03 8.15
N GLY A 307 24.64 1.59 8.62
CA GLY A 307 23.35 1.98 8.07
C GLY A 307 22.63 2.83 9.11
N SER A 308 22.84 4.14 9.08
CA SER A 308 22.20 5.06 10.02
C SER A 308 20.75 5.31 9.59
N ILE A 309 19.79 4.97 10.45
CA ILE A 309 18.49 5.64 10.46
C ILE A 309 18.77 7.10 10.82
N LEU A 310 18.71 8.00 9.85
CA LEU A 310 18.63 9.43 10.13
C LEU A 310 17.17 9.75 10.46
N SER A 311 16.76 9.47 11.70
CA SER A 311 15.64 10.18 12.32
C SER A 311 16.12 11.59 12.66
N ASN A 312 16.19 12.46 11.64
CA ASN A 312 16.34 13.89 11.90
C ASN A 312 14.97 14.42 12.29
N GLY A 313 14.61 14.24 13.56
CA GLY A 313 13.65 15.11 14.21
C GLY A 313 14.20 16.52 14.11
N VAL A 314 13.61 17.32 13.21
CA VAL A 314 13.85 18.76 13.22
C VAL A 314 12.97 19.31 14.33
N HIS A 315 13.57 19.56 15.49
CA HIS A 315 13.01 20.46 16.49
C HIS A 315 13.00 21.90 15.94
#